data_AF-A0A7C5S238-F1
#
_entry.id   AF-A0A7C5S238-F1
#
_cell.length_a   1.000
_cell.length_b   1.000
_cell.length_c   1.000
_cell.angle_alpha   90.00
_cell.angle_beta   90.00
_cell.angle_gamma   90.00
#
_symmetry.space_group_name_H-M   'P 1'
#
loop_
_entity.id
_entity.type
_entity.pdbx_description
1 polymer ?
#
loop_
_entity_poly.entity_id
_entity_poly.type
_entity_poly.pdbx_seq_one_letter_code
_entity_poly.pdbx_strand_id
1 'polypeptide(L)'
;MKTTIGKRVTYLLIPFLAISFNHCSERYQDISLEDNFQDDIISGYDTNLWGYRQIPQIRSEFIKRFLDRLEISIWHTIAEGDNKPSYGELGSFGIGNGSVFGFTGLAYPLNTLHSLCGPYYEKHDRFFGDISIEIYSGDEKIPFENEYVLRSISGPINIIIEESKIAYIEILDFTPILPDEDNILKRNYIRVISIKNISDGNSLSLRLHTANPQKYNNQILLEEKEDATLSTLFLDDNQNDKPFYENNIYGIRMENLKRDEERVILLIHHITDGADKTDDEVNYLREHLDVESALDETLKNYAMWNKQTMKITTPDIAVNDLIEGLKLTLKTQIGENGAAAPMSEYTRVWTRDLSGWVLGLLSIGDFDDVRQILKYLFYAIKRGGDIANSYPADLDTDTQVDEPDWESLPPLSGKAAVEGPSYIPIYHHLYYEYTVINLFSTNNIDYYQGHSSNKTYPRKVYYLSAEMRHTGPL
;
A
#
# COMPACT_ATOMS: atom_id res chain seq x y z
N MET A 1 22.70 -10.37 1.87
CA MET A 1 23.30 -11.71 1.71
C MET A 1 22.98 -12.18 0.29
N LYS A 2 23.97 -12.40 -0.61
CA LYS A 2 23.69 -12.89 -1.98
C LYS A 2 23.82 -14.41 -1.97
N THR A 3 22.71 -15.12 -2.11
CA THR A 3 22.69 -16.59 -2.15
C THR A 3 22.13 -17.03 -3.50
N THR A 4 22.93 -17.74 -4.29
CA THR A 4 22.46 -18.42 -5.50
C THR A 4 21.82 -19.74 -5.08
N ILE A 5 20.49 -19.87 -5.19
CA ILE A 5 19.76 -21.03 -4.68
C ILE A 5 19.12 -21.81 -5.83
N GLY A 6 19.51 -23.09 -5.96
CA GLY A 6 18.85 -24.07 -6.83
C GLY A 6 17.73 -24.84 -6.12
N LYS A 7 16.74 -25.31 -6.90
CA LYS A 7 15.66 -26.28 -6.63
C LYS A 7 14.75 -26.12 -5.37
N ARG A 8 15.02 -25.21 -4.43
CA ARG A 8 14.13 -24.96 -3.26
C ARG A 8 12.97 -23.98 -3.51
N VAL A 9 12.87 -23.40 -4.71
CA VAL A 9 11.88 -22.36 -5.06
C VAL A 9 10.43 -22.88 -5.04
N THR A 10 10.20 -24.19 -5.21
CA THR A 10 8.85 -24.76 -5.25
C THR A 10 8.09 -24.61 -3.92
N TYR A 11 8.76 -24.56 -2.77
CA TYR A 11 8.08 -24.41 -1.47
C TYR A 11 7.89 -22.95 -1.02
N LEU A 12 8.60 -21.99 -1.63
CA LEU A 12 8.49 -20.55 -1.31
C LEU A 12 7.42 -19.84 -2.14
N LEU A 13 7.12 -20.33 -3.35
CA LEU A 13 6.08 -19.73 -4.22
C LEU A 13 4.66 -20.24 -3.94
N ILE A 14 4.51 -21.43 -3.33
CA ILE A 14 3.19 -22.00 -3.04
C ILE A 14 2.38 -21.14 -2.04
N PRO A 15 2.96 -20.59 -0.95
CA PRO A 15 2.24 -19.65 -0.09
C PRO A 15 1.85 -18.36 -0.81
N PHE A 16 2.72 -17.84 -1.69
CA PHE A 16 2.47 -16.63 -2.46
C PHE A 16 1.33 -16.80 -3.49
N LEU A 17 1.26 -17.93 -4.18
CA LEU A 17 0.23 -18.19 -5.18
C LEU A 17 -1.10 -18.65 -4.54
N ALA A 18 -1.07 -19.44 -3.46
CA ALA A 18 -2.29 -19.96 -2.83
C ALA A 18 -3.17 -18.86 -2.20
N ILE A 19 -2.58 -17.72 -1.80
CA ILE A 19 -3.31 -16.61 -1.17
C ILE A 19 -4.08 -15.78 -2.22
N SER A 20 -3.58 -15.66 -3.46
CA SER A 20 -4.25 -14.91 -4.53
C SER A 20 -5.45 -15.64 -5.17
N PHE A 21 -5.55 -16.96 -5.02
CA PHE A 21 -6.60 -17.75 -5.70
C PHE A 21 -7.79 -18.18 -4.83
N ASN A 22 -7.77 -17.90 -3.52
CA ASN A 22 -8.86 -18.29 -2.60
C ASN A 22 -10.16 -17.49 -2.74
N HIS A 23 -10.26 -16.56 -3.71
CA HIS A 23 -11.51 -15.89 -4.08
C HIS A 23 -12.05 -16.30 -5.47
N CYS A 24 -11.46 -17.31 -6.12
CA CYS A 24 -11.84 -17.73 -7.48
C CYS A 24 -12.09 -19.25 -7.62
N SER A 25 -12.59 -19.93 -6.59
CA SER A 25 -12.58 -21.42 -6.54
C SER A 25 -13.94 -22.11 -6.78
N GLU A 26 -14.78 -21.66 -7.71
CA GLU A 26 -16.00 -22.42 -8.09
C GLU A 26 -15.92 -23.17 -9.43
N ARG A 27 -14.79 -23.18 -10.17
CA ARG A 27 -14.72 -23.93 -11.43
C ARG A 27 -13.38 -24.53 -11.78
N TYR A 28 -12.83 -25.42 -10.94
CA TYR A 28 -11.88 -26.43 -11.44
C TYR A 28 -11.97 -27.68 -10.57
N GLN A 29 -12.83 -28.62 -10.96
CA GLN A 29 -12.74 -30.02 -10.52
C GLN A 29 -12.17 -30.84 -11.68
N ASP A 30 -11.26 -31.73 -11.31
CA ASP A 30 -10.65 -32.82 -12.08
C ASP A 30 -9.65 -32.48 -13.18
N ILE A 31 -8.39 -32.31 -12.77
CA ILE A 31 -7.23 -32.70 -13.59
C ILE A 31 -6.31 -33.55 -12.71
N SER A 32 -6.28 -34.86 -12.97
CA SER A 32 -5.30 -35.78 -12.40
C SER A 32 -3.92 -35.50 -13.03
N LEU A 33 -2.95 -35.15 -12.20
CA LEU A 33 -1.55 -35.00 -12.59
C LEU A 33 -0.84 -36.35 -12.51
N GLU A 34 -0.87 -37.14 -13.58
CA GLU A 34 0.10 -38.20 -13.81
C GLU A 34 0.66 -38.11 -15.23
N ASP A 35 1.99 -37.97 -15.28
CA ASP A 35 2.90 -38.33 -16.38
C ASP A 35 2.55 -37.86 -17.80
N ASN A 36 2.93 -36.62 -18.14
CA ASN A 36 3.51 -36.21 -19.44
C ASN A 36 3.77 -34.68 -19.49
N PHE A 37 4.77 -34.20 -18.75
CA PHE A 37 5.31 -32.84 -18.93
C PHE A 37 6.59 -32.92 -19.77
N GLN A 38 6.44 -33.04 -21.08
CA GLN A 38 7.50 -32.74 -22.05
C GLN A 38 6.94 -31.82 -23.15
N ASP A 39 7.52 -30.61 -23.18
CA ASP A 39 7.80 -29.71 -24.31
C ASP A 39 6.67 -29.12 -25.19
N ASP A 40 5.39 -29.52 -25.08
CA ASP A 40 4.37 -29.06 -26.04
C ASP A 40 3.33 -28.02 -25.54
N ILE A 41 3.44 -27.47 -24.31
CA ILE A 41 2.46 -26.49 -23.78
C ILE A 41 2.92 -25.02 -23.87
N ILE A 42 4.20 -24.75 -24.16
CA ILE A 42 4.72 -23.36 -24.15
C ILE A 42 4.47 -22.61 -25.47
N SER A 43 4.06 -23.28 -26.57
CA SER A 43 3.89 -22.61 -27.87
C SER A 43 2.53 -21.94 -28.10
N GLY A 44 1.62 -21.94 -27.10
CA GLY A 44 0.26 -21.43 -27.23
C GLY A 44 -0.08 -20.20 -26.38
N TYR A 45 0.80 -19.80 -25.46
CA TYR A 45 0.63 -18.52 -24.77
C TYR A 45 1.22 -17.44 -25.66
N ASP A 46 0.35 -16.55 -26.12
CA ASP A 46 0.75 -15.33 -26.79
C ASP A 46 1.74 -14.59 -25.87
N THR A 47 3.02 -14.60 -26.22
CA THR A 47 4.06 -13.85 -25.50
C THR A 47 3.80 -12.34 -25.56
N ASN A 48 2.77 -11.89 -26.31
CA ASN A 48 2.26 -10.53 -26.26
C ASN A 48 1.31 -10.25 -25.08
N LEU A 49 0.79 -11.26 -24.36
CA LEU A 49 0.03 -11.02 -23.11
C LEU A 49 0.91 -10.39 -22.01
N TRP A 50 2.22 -10.66 -22.08
CA TRP A 50 3.22 -10.17 -21.13
C TRP A 50 4.41 -9.53 -21.82
N GLY A 51 4.27 -9.19 -23.12
CA GLY A 51 5.30 -8.51 -23.87
C GLY A 51 5.59 -7.20 -23.16
N TYR A 52 6.82 -7.02 -22.69
CA TYR A 52 7.30 -5.79 -22.05
C TYR A 52 6.96 -4.60 -22.94
N ARG A 53 5.80 -3.98 -22.70
CA ARG A 53 5.39 -2.81 -23.46
C ARG A 53 6.31 -1.68 -23.04
N GLN A 54 6.68 -0.86 -24.01
CA GLN A 54 7.59 0.23 -23.76
C GLN A 54 6.92 1.20 -22.80
N ILE A 55 7.53 1.42 -21.63
CA ILE A 55 7.11 2.46 -20.70
C ILE A 55 7.13 3.80 -21.47
N PRO A 56 6.04 4.58 -21.45
CA PRO A 56 6.02 5.88 -22.11
C PRO A 56 7.14 6.78 -21.61
N GLN A 57 7.66 7.62 -22.49
CA GLN A 57 8.73 8.53 -22.12
C GLN A 57 8.20 9.58 -21.15
N ILE A 58 8.79 9.65 -19.96
CA ILE A 58 8.48 10.70 -18.98
C ILE A 58 9.04 12.04 -19.48
N ARG A 59 8.18 13.08 -19.55
CA ARG A 59 8.48 14.38 -20.20
C ARG A 59 8.66 15.53 -19.21
N SER A 60 8.06 15.45 -18.03
CA SER A 60 8.15 16.47 -16.97
C SER A 60 9.59 16.70 -16.54
N GLU A 61 10.03 17.95 -16.50
CA GLU A 61 11.36 18.28 -15.97
C GLU A 61 11.42 18.14 -14.45
N PHE A 62 10.28 18.23 -13.76
CA PHE A 62 10.21 17.95 -12.33
C PHE A 62 10.40 16.45 -12.06
N ILE A 63 9.57 15.60 -12.65
CA ILE A 63 9.60 14.14 -12.37
C ILE A 63 10.94 13.53 -12.79
N LYS A 64 11.54 14.01 -13.89
CA LYS A 64 12.88 13.57 -14.35
C LYS A 64 13.98 13.66 -13.28
N ARG A 65 13.88 14.59 -12.33
CA ARG A 65 14.85 14.76 -11.23
C ARG A 65 14.88 13.58 -10.25
N PHE A 66 13.86 12.71 -10.32
CA PHE A 66 13.72 11.56 -9.43
C PHE A 66 13.89 10.23 -10.18
N LEU A 67 13.85 10.23 -11.51
CA LEU A 67 13.85 8.98 -12.30
C LEU A 67 15.11 8.14 -12.13
N ASP A 68 16.26 8.75 -11.87
CA ASP A 68 17.51 8.03 -11.61
C ASP A 68 17.48 7.25 -10.28
N ARG A 69 16.55 7.59 -9.40
CA ARG A 69 16.32 6.97 -8.09
C ARG A 69 15.06 6.09 -8.05
N LEU A 70 14.28 6.08 -9.13
CA LEU A 70 13.07 5.26 -9.26
C LEU A 70 13.34 4.07 -10.17
N GLU A 71 13.32 2.88 -9.61
CA GLU A 71 13.24 1.64 -10.38
C GLU A 71 11.76 1.37 -10.71
N ILE A 72 11.37 1.61 -11.96
CA ILE A 72 9.99 1.43 -12.41
C ILE A 72 9.73 -0.05 -12.72
N SER A 73 8.64 -0.55 -12.12
CA SER A 73 8.12 -1.90 -12.33
C SER A 73 7.79 -2.16 -13.79
N ILE A 74 8.07 -3.37 -14.27
CA ILE A 74 7.62 -3.80 -15.60
C ILE A 74 6.11 -4.10 -15.61
N TRP A 75 5.53 -4.35 -14.43
CA TRP A 75 4.09 -4.52 -14.24
C TRP A 75 3.43 -3.16 -14.11
N HIS A 76 2.56 -2.83 -15.05
CA HIS A 76 1.83 -1.57 -15.13
C HIS A 76 0.48 -1.75 -15.83
N THR A 77 -0.48 -0.86 -15.58
CA THR A 77 -1.79 -0.85 -16.25
C THR A 77 -1.78 0.16 -17.39
N ILE A 78 -2.40 -0.22 -18.52
CA ILE A 78 -2.46 0.58 -19.75
C ILE A 78 -3.90 0.66 -20.24
N ALA A 79 -4.32 1.85 -20.66
CA ALA A 79 -5.51 2.08 -21.47
C ALA A 79 -5.12 2.88 -22.71
N GLU A 80 -5.32 2.35 -23.92
CA GLU A 80 -4.88 2.98 -25.18
C GLU A 80 -6.06 3.11 -26.16
N GLY A 81 -6.32 4.33 -26.62
CA GLY A 81 -7.46 4.66 -27.47
C GLY A 81 -8.78 4.16 -26.88
N ASP A 82 -9.48 3.35 -27.68
CA ASP A 82 -10.75 2.72 -27.31
C ASP A 82 -10.58 1.43 -26.49
N ASN A 83 -9.35 0.91 -26.36
CA ASN A 83 -9.07 -0.31 -25.58
C ASN A 83 -8.91 0.05 -24.10
N LYS A 84 -10.04 0.10 -23.39
CA LYS A 84 -10.06 0.28 -21.94
C LYS A 84 -9.85 -1.06 -21.22
N PRO A 85 -9.03 -1.11 -20.15
CA PRO A 85 -8.78 -2.33 -19.41
C PRO A 85 -10.08 -2.84 -18.77
N SER A 86 -10.27 -4.15 -18.82
CA SER A 86 -11.27 -4.86 -18.02
C SER A 86 -10.82 -4.93 -16.56
N TYR A 87 -11.75 -5.27 -15.65
CA TYR A 87 -11.45 -5.40 -14.22
C TYR A 87 -10.28 -6.35 -13.90
N GLY A 88 -10.05 -7.39 -14.72
CA GLY A 88 -8.93 -8.31 -14.52
C GLY A 88 -7.57 -7.80 -15.02
N GLU A 89 -7.56 -6.66 -15.74
CA GLU A 89 -6.36 -6.01 -16.30
C GLU A 89 -5.97 -4.76 -15.49
N LEU A 90 -6.85 -4.31 -14.59
CA LEU A 90 -6.61 -3.20 -13.67
C LEU A 90 -5.60 -3.61 -12.59
N GLY A 91 -4.68 -2.71 -12.30
CA GLY A 91 -3.61 -2.90 -11.31
C GLY A 91 -4.01 -2.36 -9.95
N SER A 92 -3.68 -3.08 -8.88
CA SER A 92 -3.86 -2.59 -7.51
C SER A 92 -2.56 -2.00 -6.99
N PHE A 93 -2.28 -0.73 -7.32
CA PHE A 93 -1.03 -0.07 -6.94
C PHE A 93 -1.23 0.78 -5.69
N GLY A 94 -1.01 0.17 -4.52
CA GLY A 94 -1.19 0.81 -3.22
C GLY A 94 -0.02 1.70 -2.82
N ILE A 95 -0.34 2.89 -2.32
CA ILE A 95 0.60 3.84 -1.73
C ILE A 95 0.18 4.03 -0.27
N GLY A 96 1.13 3.87 0.64
CA GLY A 96 0.86 4.03 2.06
C GLY A 96 2.12 4.21 2.90
N ASN A 97 1.97 4.91 4.01
CA ASN A 97 3.05 5.20 4.97
C ASN A 97 2.72 4.76 6.41
N GLY A 98 1.61 4.04 6.60
CA GLY A 98 1.10 3.60 7.89
C GLY A 98 0.11 4.58 8.56
N SER A 99 0.03 5.83 8.08
CA SER A 99 -0.98 6.81 8.51
C SER A 99 -2.06 6.99 7.43
N VAL A 100 -1.63 7.24 6.19
CA VAL A 100 -2.51 7.42 5.04
C VAL A 100 -2.26 6.33 4.01
N PHE A 101 -3.32 5.89 3.36
CA PHE A 101 -3.28 4.89 2.30
C PHE A 101 -4.23 5.26 1.16
N GLY A 102 -3.89 4.88 -0.07
CA GLY A 102 -4.78 4.90 -1.22
C GLY A 102 -4.27 4.04 -2.37
N PHE A 103 -5.14 3.74 -3.33
CA PHE A 103 -4.83 2.99 -4.55
C PHE A 103 -4.94 3.85 -5.80
N THR A 104 -4.10 3.56 -6.78
CA THR A 104 -4.36 3.94 -8.18
C THR A 104 -4.30 2.71 -9.09
N GLY A 105 -4.92 2.82 -10.26
CA GLY A 105 -5.02 1.73 -11.23
C GLY A 105 -6.16 0.73 -11.01
N LEU A 106 -6.92 0.83 -9.91
CA LEU A 106 -8.07 -0.05 -9.58
C LEU A 106 -9.39 0.35 -10.25
N ALA A 107 -9.45 1.55 -10.81
CA ALA A 107 -10.64 2.12 -11.42
C ALA A 107 -10.28 2.87 -12.71
N TYR A 108 -11.30 3.22 -13.49
CA TYR A 108 -11.17 4.02 -14.70
C TYR A 108 -11.90 5.37 -14.55
N PRO A 109 -11.28 6.53 -14.86
CA PRO A 109 -9.93 6.71 -15.44
C PRO A 109 -8.81 6.24 -14.52
N LEU A 110 -7.66 5.90 -15.10
CA LEU A 110 -6.56 5.26 -14.38
C LEU A 110 -5.93 6.13 -13.28
N ASN A 111 -6.12 7.46 -13.37
CA ASN A 111 -5.73 8.40 -12.33
C ASN A 111 -6.67 8.44 -11.10
N THR A 112 -7.73 7.63 -11.07
CA THR A 112 -8.67 7.57 -9.95
C THR A 112 -7.95 7.07 -8.71
N LEU A 113 -7.96 7.90 -7.67
CA LEU A 113 -7.57 7.56 -6.32
C LEU A 113 -8.74 6.84 -5.65
N HIS A 114 -8.52 5.57 -5.32
CA HIS A 114 -9.51 4.66 -4.73
C HIS A 114 -9.11 4.27 -3.31
N SER A 115 -10.10 3.92 -2.47
CA SER A 115 -9.90 3.46 -1.09
C SER A 115 -8.99 4.37 -0.25
N LEU A 116 -9.11 5.69 -0.41
CA LEU A 116 -8.34 6.63 0.40
C LEU A 116 -8.81 6.58 1.86
N CYS A 117 -7.87 6.52 2.81
CA CYS A 117 -8.15 6.54 4.26
C CYS A 117 -6.99 7.11 5.07
N GLY A 118 -7.29 7.54 6.29
CA GLY A 118 -6.37 8.12 7.27
C GLY A 118 -7.13 8.77 8.43
N PRO A 119 -6.46 9.41 9.41
CA PRO A 119 -5.01 9.47 9.61
C PRO A 119 -4.42 8.18 10.19
N TYR A 120 -5.25 7.15 10.34
CA TYR A 120 -4.88 5.76 10.52
C TYR A 120 -5.66 4.93 9.50
N TYR A 121 -5.19 3.73 9.16
CA TYR A 121 -5.75 2.93 8.06
C TYR A 121 -7.23 2.55 8.21
N GLU A 122 -7.81 2.68 9.41
CA GLU A 122 -9.24 2.51 9.63
C GLU A 122 -9.81 3.65 10.47
N LYS A 123 -10.98 4.15 10.07
CA LYS A 123 -11.94 4.80 10.97
C LYS A 123 -13.31 4.28 10.58
N HIS A 124 -13.80 3.27 11.31
CA HIS A 124 -15.17 2.72 11.19
C HIS A 124 -15.55 2.08 9.83
N ASP A 125 -14.68 1.21 9.31
CA ASP A 125 -14.93 0.34 8.14
C ASP A 125 -15.25 1.06 6.80
N ARG A 126 -14.82 2.33 6.61
CA ARG A 126 -15.12 3.08 5.38
C ARG A 126 -13.95 3.90 4.85
N PHE A 127 -13.87 3.97 3.52
CA PHE A 127 -12.96 4.85 2.79
C PHE A 127 -13.65 6.19 2.45
N PHE A 128 -12.83 7.19 2.16
CA PHE A 128 -13.28 8.39 1.45
C PHE A 128 -13.72 8.03 0.03
N GLY A 129 -14.56 8.88 -0.57
CA GLY A 129 -15.02 8.68 -1.94
C GLY A 129 -13.87 8.74 -2.94
N ASP A 130 -14.07 8.08 -4.09
CA ASP A 130 -13.12 8.12 -5.19
C ASP A 130 -12.88 9.53 -5.68
N ILE A 131 -11.62 9.82 -6.02
CA ILE A 131 -11.20 11.12 -6.55
C ILE A 131 -10.43 10.90 -7.84
N SER A 132 -10.96 11.40 -8.95
CA SER A 132 -10.25 11.44 -10.23
C SER A 132 -10.01 12.87 -10.69
N ILE A 133 -9.01 13.03 -11.57
CA ILE A 133 -8.65 14.33 -12.14
C ILE A 133 -9.12 14.34 -13.59
N GLU A 134 -9.78 15.43 -13.98
CA GLU A 134 -10.26 15.64 -15.33
C GLU A 134 -9.68 16.96 -15.86
N ILE A 135 -9.30 16.99 -17.14
CA ILE A 135 -8.89 18.25 -17.80
C ILE A 135 -10.05 18.82 -18.60
N TYR A 136 -10.15 20.14 -18.58
CA TYR A 136 -11.08 20.90 -19.38
C TYR A 136 -10.39 22.03 -20.14
N SER A 137 -10.88 22.31 -21.35
CA SER A 137 -10.60 23.53 -22.11
C SER A 137 -11.88 24.36 -22.17
N GLY A 138 -11.94 25.46 -21.42
CA GLY A 138 -13.20 26.11 -21.13
C GLY A 138 -14.14 25.16 -20.37
N ASP A 139 -15.29 24.84 -20.95
CA ASP A 139 -16.30 23.92 -20.38
C ASP A 139 -16.29 22.53 -21.02
N GLU A 140 -15.44 22.31 -22.03
CA GLU A 140 -15.32 21.02 -22.71
C GLU A 140 -14.35 20.11 -21.96
N LYS A 141 -14.82 18.93 -21.55
CA LYS A 141 -13.97 17.87 -20.98
C LYS A 141 -13.08 17.31 -22.08
N ILE A 142 -11.79 17.22 -21.80
CA ILE A 142 -10.80 16.67 -22.72
C ILE A 142 -10.65 15.19 -22.40
N PRO A 143 -10.98 14.28 -23.34
CA PRO A 143 -10.77 12.85 -23.11
C PRO A 143 -9.28 12.51 -23.20
N PHE A 144 -8.86 11.56 -22.37
CA PHE A 144 -7.55 10.93 -22.50
C PHE A 144 -7.61 9.84 -23.58
N GLU A 145 -6.66 9.90 -24.50
CA GLU A 145 -6.46 8.90 -25.53
C GLU A 145 -5.64 7.75 -24.97
N ASN A 146 -4.58 8.03 -24.22
CA ASN A 146 -3.75 7.00 -23.59
C ASN A 146 -3.58 7.31 -22.10
N GLU A 147 -3.65 6.28 -21.27
CA GLU A 147 -3.45 6.36 -19.83
C GLU A 147 -2.56 5.20 -19.38
N TYR A 148 -1.67 5.47 -18.45
CA TYR A 148 -0.73 4.50 -17.90
C TYR A 148 -0.62 4.68 -16.40
N VAL A 149 -0.61 3.59 -15.62
CA VAL A 149 -0.21 3.63 -14.21
C VAL A 149 0.98 2.73 -14.00
N LEU A 150 2.08 3.35 -13.60
CA LEU A 150 3.36 2.74 -13.31
C LEU A 150 3.56 2.76 -11.78
N ARG A 151 4.16 1.72 -11.23
CA ARG A 151 4.63 1.73 -9.83
C ARG A 151 6.15 1.74 -9.78
N SER A 152 6.72 2.37 -8.77
CA SER A 152 8.12 2.22 -8.40
C SER A 152 8.29 1.00 -7.50
N ILE A 153 9.34 0.20 -7.69
CA ILE A 153 9.78 -0.80 -6.69
C ILE A 153 10.85 -0.24 -5.73
N SER A 154 11.23 1.03 -5.92
CA SER A 154 12.15 1.75 -5.02
C SER A 154 11.45 2.48 -3.87
N GLY A 155 10.12 2.48 -3.83
CA GLY A 155 9.31 3.08 -2.78
C GLY A 155 7.83 3.13 -3.15
N PRO A 156 6.94 3.50 -2.20
CA PRO A 156 5.50 3.60 -2.42
C PRO A 156 5.15 4.86 -3.22
N ILE A 157 5.55 4.84 -4.50
CA ILE A 157 5.39 5.93 -5.44
C ILE A 157 4.80 5.36 -6.72
N ASN A 158 3.73 5.97 -7.20
CA ASN A 158 3.18 5.66 -8.51
C ASN A 158 3.37 6.84 -9.46
N ILE A 159 3.56 6.53 -10.74
CA ILE A 159 3.59 7.52 -11.82
C ILE A 159 2.43 7.21 -12.75
N ILE A 160 1.55 8.18 -12.94
CA ILE A 160 0.44 8.10 -13.89
C ILE A 160 0.76 9.01 -15.06
N ILE A 161 0.53 8.54 -16.28
CA ILE A 161 0.75 9.30 -17.51
C ILE A 161 -0.58 9.33 -18.26
N GLU A 162 -1.03 10.52 -18.63
CA GLU A 162 -2.27 10.71 -19.37
C GLU A 162 -2.02 11.60 -20.59
N GLU A 163 -2.32 11.07 -21.77
CA GLU A 163 -2.11 11.74 -23.05
C GLU A 163 -3.47 12.11 -23.66
N SER A 164 -3.58 13.34 -24.15
CA SER A 164 -4.71 13.78 -24.97
C SER A 164 -4.18 14.51 -26.20
N LYS A 165 -5.09 15.06 -27.03
CA LYS A 165 -4.71 15.86 -28.21
C LYS A 165 -4.17 17.25 -27.87
N ILE A 166 -4.47 17.77 -26.67
CA ILE A 166 -4.16 19.18 -26.31
C ILE A 166 -3.38 19.32 -25.01
N ALA A 167 -3.32 18.28 -24.18
CA ALA A 167 -2.53 18.25 -22.97
C ALA A 167 -1.86 16.90 -22.76
N TYR A 168 -0.72 16.94 -22.07
CA TYR A 168 0.01 15.78 -21.58
C TYR A 168 0.20 15.94 -20.07
N ILE A 169 -0.32 15.00 -19.28
CA ILE A 169 -0.22 15.01 -17.82
C ILE A 169 0.67 13.87 -17.35
N GLU A 170 1.50 14.18 -16.36
CA GLU A 170 2.17 13.19 -15.54
C GLU A 170 1.87 13.49 -14.07
N ILE A 171 1.51 12.46 -13.32
CA ILE A 171 1.19 12.55 -11.90
C ILE A 171 2.14 11.65 -11.14
N LEU A 172 2.87 12.20 -10.17
CA LEU A 172 3.64 11.42 -9.20
C LEU A 172 2.88 11.41 -7.88
N ASP A 173 2.37 10.23 -7.51
CA ASP A 173 1.62 10.02 -6.27
C ASP A 173 2.52 9.39 -5.20
N PHE A 174 2.49 9.92 -3.98
CA PHE A 174 3.18 9.33 -2.83
C PHE A 174 2.56 9.80 -1.50
N THR A 175 2.84 9.07 -0.41
CA THR A 175 2.60 9.50 0.97
C THR A 175 3.95 9.69 1.67
N PRO A 176 4.22 10.84 2.33
CA PRO A 176 5.52 11.08 2.95
C PRO A 176 5.85 10.05 4.06
N ILE A 177 6.99 9.38 3.95
CA ILE A 177 7.55 8.56 5.04
C ILE A 177 8.65 9.36 5.72
N LEU A 178 8.36 9.83 6.93
CA LEU A 178 9.25 10.71 7.70
C LEU A 178 9.64 10.06 9.04
N PRO A 179 10.84 10.36 9.58
CA PRO A 179 11.29 9.79 10.86
C PRO A 179 10.51 10.27 12.08
N ASP A 180 9.92 11.46 12.01
CA ASP A 180 9.15 12.06 13.11
C ASP A 180 7.70 11.58 13.03
N GLU A 181 7.26 10.84 14.04
CA GLU A 181 5.96 10.15 14.03
C GLU A 181 4.78 11.13 14.05
N ASP A 182 4.93 12.25 14.75
CA ASP A 182 3.90 13.29 14.91
C ASP A 182 3.89 14.31 13.75
N ASN A 183 4.73 14.10 12.73
CA ASN A 183 4.84 15.05 11.64
C ASN A 183 3.55 15.08 10.82
N ILE A 184 2.90 16.25 10.81
CA ILE A 184 1.72 16.56 10.01
C ILE A 184 1.83 16.14 8.54
N LEU A 185 3.03 16.16 7.95
CA LEU A 185 3.26 15.75 6.57
C LEU A 185 2.91 14.27 6.31
N LYS A 186 3.01 13.40 7.31
CA LYS A 186 2.64 11.97 7.18
C LYS A 186 1.15 11.77 6.96
N ARG A 187 0.32 12.75 7.33
CA ARG A 187 -1.14 12.71 7.15
C ARG A 187 -1.60 13.11 5.74
N ASN A 188 -0.70 13.09 4.76
CA ASN A 188 -0.99 13.57 3.43
C ASN A 188 -0.75 12.47 2.39
N TYR A 189 -1.70 12.37 1.46
CA TYR A 189 -1.46 11.79 0.15
C TYR A 189 -1.20 12.94 -0.82
N ILE A 190 -0.02 12.94 -1.43
CA ILE A 190 0.48 14.02 -2.28
C ILE A 190 0.49 13.56 -3.72
N ARG A 191 -0.13 14.36 -4.60
CA ARG A 191 -0.09 14.19 -6.05
C ARG A 191 0.66 15.37 -6.66
N VAL A 192 1.82 15.12 -7.26
CA VAL A 192 2.55 16.12 -8.03
C VAL A 192 2.13 16.01 -9.48
N ILE A 193 1.38 17.01 -9.96
CA ILE A 193 0.77 17.01 -11.28
C ILE A 193 1.57 17.94 -12.18
N SER A 194 2.33 17.36 -13.10
CA SER A 194 2.92 18.08 -14.22
C SER A 194 1.96 18.06 -15.40
N ILE A 195 1.54 19.23 -15.88
CA ILE A 195 0.73 19.37 -17.08
C ILE A 195 1.47 20.22 -18.12
N LYS A 196 1.55 19.68 -19.33
CA LYS A 196 2.16 20.33 -20.49
C LYS A 196 1.10 20.58 -21.56
N ASN A 197 0.94 21.83 -21.98
CA ASN A 197 0.08 22.16 -23.11
C ASN A 197 0.78 21.77 -24.43
N ILE A 198 0.10 21.02 -25.29
CA ILE A 198 0.64 20.59 -26.60
C ILE A 198 -0.06 21.27 -27.79
N SER A 199 -1.08 22.11 -27.54
CA SER A 199 -1.77 22.90 -28.57
C SER A 199 -1.30 24.36 -28.64
N ASP A 200 -1.61 25.04 -29.75
CA ASP A 200 -1.22 26.44 -30.02
C ASP A 200 -1.98 27.50 -29.19
N GLY A 201 -2.88 27.08 -28.33
CA GLY A 201 -3.59 27.91 -27.36
C GLY A 201 -4.38 27.03 -26.41
N ASN A 202 -4.72 27.57 -25.23
CA ASN A 202 -5.93 27.35 -24.40
C ASN A 202 -5.65 27.76 -22.95
N SER A 203 -6.69 28.22 -22.26
CA SER A 203 -6.73 28.12 -20.80
C SER A 203 -7.18 26.71 -20.47
N LEU A 204 -6.37 25.99 -19.71
CA LEU A 204 -6.73 24.66 -19.23
C LEU A 204 -7.25 24.77 -17.80
N SER A 205 -8.06 23.81 -17.38
CA SER A 205 -8.36 23.64 -15.95
C SER A 205 -8.30 22.17 -15.59
N LEU A 206 -7.75 21.88 -14.40
CA LEU A 206 -7.91 20.59 -13.74
C LEU A 206 -9.16 20.69 -12.86
N ARG A 207 -10.03 19.70 -12.96
CA ARG A 207 -11.25 19.58 -12.16
C ARG A 207 -11.23 18.24 -11.44
N LEU A 208 -11.60 18.25 -10.16
CA LEU A 208 -11.76 17.02 -9.40
C LEU A 208 -13.15 16.47 -9.61
N HIS A 209 -13.22 15.19 -9.96
CA HIS A 209 -14.45 14.41 -9.92
C HIS A 209 -14.45 13.59 -8.63
N THR A 210 -15.42 13.85 -7.76
CA THR A 210 -15.65 13.11 -6.52
C THR A 210 -17.15 12.93 -6.32
N ALA A 211 -17.54 11.84 -5.66
CA ALA A 211 -18.94 11.52 -5.42
C ALA A 211 -19.62 12.49 -4.43
N ASN A 212 -18.88 13.07 -3.48
CA ASN A 212 -19.45 13.83 -2.37
C ASN A 212 -18.70 15.13 -2.07
N PRO A 213 -18.57 16.08 -3.03
CA PRO A 213 -17.85 17.31 -2.76
C PRO A 213 -18.64 18.19 -1.77
N GLN A 214 -18.06 18.48 -0.60
CA GLN A 214 -18.55 19.56 0.26
C GLN A 214 -17.58 20.73 0.25
N LYS A 215 -18.11 21.92 -0.02
CA LYS A 215 -17.32 23.14 0.05
C LYS A 215 -17.13 23.53 1.51
N TYR A 216 -15.89 23.60 1.96
CA TYR A 216 -15.56 24.24 3.23
C TYR A 216 -15.27 25.74 3.02
N ASN A 217 -14.40 26.04 2.04
CA ASN A 217 -14.14 27.41 1.59
C ASN A 217 -13.82 27.44 0.07
N ASN A 218 -13.33 28.56 -0.47
CA ASN A 218 -13.02 28.66 -1.92
C ASN A 218 -11.77 27.86 -2.35
N GLN A 219 -11.00 27.32 -1.40
CA GLN A 219 -9.70 26.71 -1.63
C GLN A 219 -9.60 25.28 -1.13
N ILE A 220 -10.58 24.79 -0.37
CA ILE A 220 -10.57 23.47 0.26
C ILE A 220 -11.88 22.76 -0.07
N LEU A 221 -11.72 21.57 -0.63
CA LEU A 221 -12.76 20.57 -0.74
C LEU A 221 -12.71 19.67 0.48
N LEU A 222 -13.85 19.46 1.12
CA LEU A 222 -13.94 18.71 2.38
C LEU A 222 -14.88 17.51 2.21
N GLU A 223 -14.45 16.36 2.72
CA GLU A 223 -15.29 15.19 2.91
C GLU A 223 -15.17 14.73 4.37
N GLU A 224 -16.30 14.65 5.06
CA GLU A 224 -16.36 14.14 6.43
C GLU A 224 -16.86 12.70 6.44
N LYS A 225 -16.17 11.86 7.19
CA LYS A 225 -16.51 10.46 7.43
C LYS A 225 -16.38 10.17 8.91
N GLU A 226 -17.50 10.30 9.61
CA GLU A 226 -17.58 10.03 11.05
C GLU A 226 -16.57 10.88 11.83
N ASP A 227 -15.48 10.29 12.30
CA ASP A 227 -14.44 10.97 13.09
C ASP A 227 -13.24 11.43 12.24
N ALA A 228 -13.25 11.17 10.92
CA ALA A 228 -12.18 11.57 10.00
C ALA A 228 -12.64 12.66 9.02
N THR A 229 -11.73 13.56 8.69
CA THR A 229 -11.95 14.62 7.70
C THR A 229 -10.86 14.56 6.64
N LEU A 230 -11.27 14.53 5.38
CA LEU A 230 -10.40 14.69 4.22
C LEU A 230 -10.51 16.11 3.71
N SER A 231 -9.40 16.84 3.76
CA SER A 231 -9.22 18.15 3.18
C SER A 231 -8.38 18.06 1.92
N THR A 232 -8.99 18.37 0.78
CA THR A 232 -8.31 18.35 -0.52
C THR A 232 -8.04 19.77 -0.99
N LEU A 233 -6.78 20.07 -1.31
CA LEU A 233 -6.36 21.40 -1.72
C LEU A 233 -5.29 21.40 -2.83
N PHE A 234 -5.36 22.39 -3.70
CA PHE A 234 -4.30 22.71 -4.64
C PHE A 234 -3.29 23.71 -4.04
N LEU A 235 -2.00 23.41 -4.20
CA LEU A 235 -0.88 24.31 -3.97
C LEU A 235 -0.14 24.52 -5.29
N ASP A 236 0.15 25.78 -5.60
CA ASP A 236 0.89 26.18 -6.79
C ASP A 236 1.75 27.41 -6.44
N ASP A 237 3.00 27.39 -6.87
CA ASP A 237 3.92 28.52 -6.71
C ASP A 237 3.58 29.66 -7.70
N ASN A 238 2.83 29.37 -8.76
CA ASN A 238 2.38 30.36 -9.71
C ASN A 238 1.19 31.16 -9.16
N GLN A 239 1.45 32.40 -8.77
CA GLN A 239 0.43 33.33 -8.23
C GLN A 239 -0.77 33.58 -9.16
N ASN A 240 -0.65 33.24 -10.45
CA ASN A 240 -1.73 33.43 -11.42
C ASN A 240 -2.74 32.28 -11.44
N ASP A 241 -2.31 31.08 -11.06
CA ASP A 241 -3.15 29.89 -11.12
C ASP A 241 -3.92 29.80 -9.80
N LYS A 242 -5.25 29.80 -9.90
CA LYS A 242 -6.12 29.93 -8.72
C LYS A 242 -7.04 28.73 -8.59
N PRO A 243 -7.04 28.09 -7.41
CA PRO A 243 -8.08 27.13 -7.08
C PRO A 243 -9.46 27.80 -7.12
N PHE A 244 -10.48 27.06 -7.55
CA PHE A 244 -11.85 27.53 -7.59
C PHE A 244 -12.81 26.46 -7.08
N TYR A 245 -13.95 26.91 -6.54
CA TYR A 245 -15.09 26.06 -6.24
C TYR A 245 -16.36 26.73 -6.77
N GLU A 246 -16.88 26.23 -7.88
CA GLU A 246 -18.04 26.80 -8.59
C GLU A 246 -18.93 25.65 -9.09
N ASN A 247 -20.25 25.76 -8.95
CA ASN A 247 -21.20 24.74 -9.44
C ASN A 247 -20.90 23.31 -8.96
N ASN A 248 -20.46 23.15 -7.70
CA ASN A 248 -20.02 21.87 -7.11
C ASN A 248 -18.81 21.22 -7.81
N ILE A 249 -18.02 22.03 -8.50
CA ILE A 249 -16.76 21.63 -9.13
C ILE A 249 -15.65 22.33 -8.38
N TYR A 250 -14.73 21.54 -7.83
CA TYR A 250 -13.46 22.02 -7.30
C TYR A 250 -12.36 21.79 -8.34
N GLY A 251 -11.49 22.77 -8.53
CA GLY A 251 -10.44 22.69 -9.55
C GLY A 251 -9.43 23.81 -9.47
N ILE A 252 -8.50 23.85 -10.41
CA ILE A 252 -7.52 24.92 -10.60
C ILE A 252 -7.50 25.34 -12.08
N ARG A 253 -7.51 26.65 -12.32
CA ARG A 253 -7.43 27.24 -13.66
C ARG A 253 -5.98 27.60 -13.96
N MET A 254 -5.51 27.17 -15.12
CA MET A 254 -4.21 27.53 -15.66
C MET A 254 -4.42 28.44 -16.86
N GLU A 255 -4.29 29.74 -16.63
CA GLU A 255 -4.49 30.74 -17.66
C GLU A 255 -3.21 30.97 -18.45
N ASN A 256 -3.35 31.19 -19.76
CA ASN A 256 -2.24 31.57 -20.65
C ASN A 256 -1.09 30.53 -20.70
N LEU A 257 -1.38 29.24 -20.52
CA LEU A 257 -0.39 28.18 -20.67
C LEU A 257 0.02 28.04 -22.15
N LYS A 258 1.24 28.45 -22.49
CA LYS A 258 1.72 28.44 -23.88
C LYS A 258 1.98 27.01 -24.35
N ARG A 259 2.03 26.82 -25.66
CA ARG A 259 2.48 25.56 -26.25
C ARG A 259 3.85 25.16 -25.70
N ASP A 260 3.98 23.90 -25.35
CA ASP A 260 5.13 23.26 -24.74
C ASP A 260 5.54 23.79 -23.35
N GLU A 261 4.75 24.70 -22.78
CA GLU A 261 4.94 25.17 -21.42
C GLU A 261 4.42 24.12 -20.42
N GLU A 262 5.22 23.86 -19.39
CA GLU A 262 4.91 22.97 -18.27
C GLU A 262 4.41 23.79 -17.08
N ARG A 263 3.41 23.26 -16.37
CA ARG A 263 2.99 23.68 -15.04
C ARG A 263 3.09 22.50 -14.10
N VAL A 264 3.60 22.74 -12.90
CA VAL A 264 3.66 21.74 -11.83
C VAL A 264 2.77 22.23 -10.72
N ILE A 265 1.77 21.43 -10.39
CA ILE A 265 0.74 21.73 -9.39
C ILE A 265 0.79 20.62 -8.35
N LEU A 266 0.69 20.97 -7.08
CA LEU A 266 0.53 20.00 -6.01
C LEU A 266 -0.96 19.89 -5.68
N LEU A 267 -1.47 18.66 -5.66
CA LEU A 267 -2.77 18.34 -5.10
C LEU A 267 -2.54 17.52 -3.83
N ILE A 268 -2.96 18.07 -2.70
CA ILE A 268 -2.76 17.47 -1.38
C ILE A 268 -4.10 16.98 -0.87
N HIS A 269 -4.12 15.73 -0.42
CA HIS A 269 -5.22 15.12 0.31
C HIS A 269 -4.77 14.94 1.77
N HIS A 270 -5.15 15.90 2.60
CA HIS A 270 -4.79 15.98 4.01
C HIS A 270 -5.88 15.36 4.88
N ILE A 271 -5.53 14.44 5.77
CA ILE A 271 -6.51 13.68 6.55
C ILE A 271 -6.31 13.90 8.05
N THR A 272 -7.36 14.28 8.76
CA THR A 272 -7.32 14.60 10.21
C THR A 272 -8.38 13.85 10.99
N ASP A 273 -8.14 13.68 12.29
CA ASP A 273 -9.19 13.34 13.26
C ASP A 273 -10.04 14.59 13.53
N GLY A 274 -11.19 14.70 12.86
CA GLY A 274 -12.15 15.80 12.97
C GLY A 274 -11.83 17.06 12.16
N ALA A 275 -12.88 17.86 11.90
CA ALA A 275 -12.85 19.02 11.01
C ALA A 275 -12.17 20.27 11.62
N ASP A 276 -12.10 20.35 12.95
CA ASP A 276 -11.67 21.55 13.69
C ASP A 276 -10.19 21.93 13.50
N LYS A 277 -9.37 21.04 12.91
CA LYS A 277 -7.92 21.23 12.72
C LYS A 277 -7.54 21.76 11.34
N THR A 278 -8.50 21.89 10.44
CA THR A 278 -8.24 22.01 8.99
C THR A 278 -7.46 23.27 8.60
N ASP A 279 -7.81 24.45 9.10
CA ASP A 279 -7.24 25.71 8.60
C ASP A 279 -5.77 25.93 9.01
N ASP A 280 -5.41 25.66 10.27
CA ASP A 280 -4.04 25.84 10.77
C ASP A 280 -3.09 24.83 10.13
N GLU A 281 -3.51 23.56 10.04
CA GLU A 281 -2.76 22.47 9.42
C GLU A 281 -2.56 22.74 7.91
N VAL A 282 -3.58 23.24 7.22
CA VAL A 282 -3.47 23.65 5.81
C VAL A 282 -2.53 24.84 5.61
N ASN A 283 -2.60 25.86 6.47
CA ASN A 283 -1.68 27.00 6.39
C ASN A 283 -0.23 26.56 6.63
N TYR A 284 0.00 25.65 7.57
CA TYR A 284 1.31 25.05 7.79
C TYR A 284 1.83 24.37 6.51
N LEU A 285 0.99 23.55 5.85
CA LEU A 285 1.37 22.89 4.58
C LEU A 285 1.74 23.90 3.50
N ARG A 286 0.99 25.01 3.36
CA ARG A 286 1.29 26.08 2.40
C ARG A 286 2.66 26.72 2.63
N GLU A 287 3.05 26.87 3.88
CA GLU A 287 4.27 27.59 4.26
C GLU A 287 5.51 26.69 4.33
N HIS A 288 5.34 25.39 4.63
CA HIS A 288 6.43 24.51 5.03
C HIS A 288 6.57 23.23 4.19
N LEU A 289 5.64 22.92 3.28
CA LEU A 289 5.77 21.74 2.44
C LEU A 289 6.90 21.92 1.41
N ASP A 290 7.99 21.19 1.61
CA ASP A 290 8.99 20.94 0.59
C ASP A 290 8.78 19.54 0.01
N VAL A 291 8.16 19.48 -1.17
CA VAL A 291 7.79 18.23 -1.84
C VAL A 291 9.01 17.42 -2.27
N GLU A 292 10.10 18.07 -2.69
CA GLU A 292 11.31 17.37 -3.13
C GLU A 292 11.99 16.71 -1.91
N SER A 293 12.13 17.46 -0.81
CA SER A 293 12.67 16.92 0.45
C SER A 293 11.80 15.79 1.02
N ALA A 294 10.46 15.92 0.97
CA ALA A 294 9.55 14.88 1.44
C ALA A 294 9.65 13.60 0.60
N LEU A 295 9.79 13.72 -0.72
CA LEU A 295 9.96 12.58 -1.62
C LEU A 295 11.33 11.90 -1.41
N ASP A 296 12.39 12.68 -1.23
CA ASP A 296 13.74 12.18 -0.97
C ASP A 296 13.83 11.41 0.34
N GLU A 297 13.23 11.94 1.40
CA GLU A 297 13.17 11.27 2.70
C GLU A 297 12.31 10.00 2.61
N THR A 298 11.23 10.01 1.81
CA THR A 298 10.40 8.82 1.56
C THR A 298 11.20 7.69 0.90
N LEU A 299 11.91 8.00 -0.19
CA LEU A 299 12.78 7.06 -0.89
C LEU A 299 13.91 6.55 0.02
N LYS A 300 14.51 7.43 0.81
CA LYS A 300 15.57 7.07 1.76
C LYS A 300 15.08 6.12 2.84
N ASN A 301 13.93 6.40 3.47
CA ASN A 301 13.36 5.54 4.50
C ASN A 301 12.95 4.18 3.94
N TYR A 302 12.30 4.15 2.77
CA TYR A 302 11.99 2.89 2.12
C TYR A 302 13.24 2.11 1.74
N ALA A 303 14.28 2.76 1.21
CA ALA A 303 15.54 2.09 0.89
C ALA A 303 16.24 1.53 2.15
N MET A 304 16.12 2.19 3.31
CA MET A 304 16.60 1.66 4.59
C MET A 304 15.85 0.39 5.00
N TRP A 305 14.52 0.41 4.90
CA TRP A 305 13.69 -0.77 5.14
C TRP A 305 13.98 -1.89 4.12
N ASN A 306 14.12 -1.59 2.83
CA ASN A 306 14.35 -2.64 1.84
C ASN A 306 15.74 -3.30 2.01
N LYS A 307 16.74 -2.55 2.52
CA LYS A 307 18.09 -3.08 2.81
C LYS A 307 18.12 -4.17 3.88
N GLN A 308 17.20 -4.18 4.82
CA GLN A 308 17.09 -5.25 5.83
C GLN A 308 16.38 -6.49 5.28
N THR A 309 15.66 -6.38 4.16
CA THR A 309 14.97 -7.52 3.54
C THR A 309 15.89 -8.31 2.60
N MET A 310 15.49 -9.55 2.32
CA MET A 310 16.15 -10.44 1.38
C MET A 310 15.87 -9.98 -0.05
N LYS A 311 16.91 -9.64 -0.80
CA LYS A 311 16.82 -9.46 -2.26
C LYS A 311 16.86 -10.82 -2.95
N ILE A 312 15.80 -11.14 -3.70
CA ILE A 312 15.73 -12.36 -4.50
C ILE A 312 16.23 -12.03 -5.91
N THR A 313 17.03 -12.93 -6.48
CA THR A 313 17.52 -12.77 -7.86
C THR A 313 17.44 -14.11 -8.56
N THR A 314 16.64 -14.13 -9.63
CA THR A 314 16.47 -15.23 -10.55
C THR A 314 16.92 -14.78 -11.96
N PRO A 315 17.15 -15.71 -12.90
CA PRO A 315 17.41 -15.37 -14.29
C PRO A 315 16.25 -14.63 -14.98
N ASP A 316 15.04 -14.73 -14.44
CA ASP A 316 13.85 -14.04 -14.96
C ASP A 316 13.64 -12.72 -14.21
N ILE A 317 13.79 -11.61 -14.93
CA ILE A 317 13.62 -10.27 -14.36
C ILE A 317 12.17 -9.99 -13.94
N ALA A 318 11.19 -10.59 -14.61
CA ALA A 318 9.78 -10.38 -14.29
C ALA A 318 9.40 -11.00 -12.95
N VAL A 319 9.98 -12.16 -12.64
CA VAL A 319 9.83 -12.82 -11.34
C VAL A 319 10.47 -11.96 -10.24
N ASN A 320 11.64 -11.38 -10.50
CA ASN A 320 12.30 -10.51 -9.52
C ASN A 320 11.46 -9.26 -9.25
N ASP A 321 10.98 -8.60 -10.30
CA ASP A 321 10.13 -7.40 -10.23
C ASP A 321 8.80 -7.67 -9.52
N LEU A 322 8.18 -8.81 -9.82
CA LEU A 322 6.95 -9.25 -9.13
C LEU A 322 7.18 -9.39 -7.62
N ILE A 323 8.28 -10.05 -7.22
CA ILE A 323 8.61 -10.25 -5.81
C ILE A 323 8.85 -8.91 -5.11
N GLU A 324 9.66 -8.02 -5.68
CA GLU A 324 9.92 -6.71 -5.08
C GLU A 324 8.63 -5.86 -4.99
N GLY A 325 7.77 -5.92 -6.00
CA GLY A 325 6.45 -5.30 -5.96
C GLY A 325 5.54 -5.87 -4.87
N LEU A 326 5.56 -7.19 -4.65
CA LEU A 326 4.78 -7.83 -3.58
C LEU A 326 5.27 -7.41 -2.18
N LYS A 327 6.59 -7.26 -1.99
CA LYS A 327 7.13 -6.71 -0.73
C LYS A 327 6.59 -5.32 -0.45
N LEU A 328 6.59 -4.47 -1.49
CA LEU A 328 6.05 -3.12 -1.38
C LEU A 328 4.58 -3.15 -0.98
N THR A 329 3.75 -3.98 -1.64
CA THR A 329 2.33 -4.15 -1.28
C THR A 329 2.15 -4.56 0.18
N LEU A 330 2.91 -5.54 0.67
CA LEU A 330 2.84 -5.93 2.08
C LEU A 330 3.20 -4.77 3.00
N LYS A 331 4.27 -4.04 2.70
CA LYS A 331 4.75 -2.93 3.54
C LYS A 331 3.77 -1.76 3.58
N THR A 332 3.21 -1.36 2.44
CA THR A 332 2.29 -0.23 2.37
C THR A 332 0.96 -0.53 3.06
N GLN A 333 0.65 -1.78 3.36
CA GLN A 333 -0.59 -2.20 4.01
C GLN A 333 -0.46 -2.41 5.53
N ILE A 334 0.63 -1.92 6.12
CA ILE A 334 0.88 -1.97 7.58
C ILE A 334 0.77 -0.54 8.14
N GLY A 335 -0.15 -0.35 9.07
CA GLY A 335 -0.31 0.85 9.88
C GLY A 335 0.87 1.09 10.82
N GLU A 336 1.05 2.33 11.28
CA GLU A 336 2.14 2.71 12.19
C GLU A 336 2.13 1.94 13.53
N ASN A 337 0.95 1.58 14.00
CA ASN A 337 0.74 0.74 15.18
C ASN A 337 0.98 -0.77 14.94
N GLY A 338 1.35 -1.16 13.71
CA GLY A 338 1.50 -2.55 13.31
C GLY A 338 0.22 -3.23 12.81
N ALA A 339 -0.90 -2.51 12.71
CA ALA A 339 -2.13 -3.05 12.14
C ALA A 339 -1.95 -3.35 10.64
N ALA A 340 -2.04 -4.63 10.23
CA ALA A 340 -1.97 -5.01 8.82
C ALA A 340 -3.37 -5.35 8.27
N ALA A 341 -3.75 -4.69 7.18
CA ALA A 341 -5.09 -4.81 6.59
C ALA A 341 -5.02 -4.85 5.05
N PRO A 342 -5.97 -5.53 4.37
CA PRO A 342 -5.94 -5.68 2.91
C PRO A 342 -6.24 -4.40 2.14
N MET A 343 -6.82 -3.38 2.79
CA MET A 343 -7.12 -2.05 2.27
C MET A 343 -8.01 -1.97 1.02
N SER A 344 -8.52 -3.10 0.52
CA SER A 344 -9.50 -3.19 -0.57
C SER A 344 -10.82 -3.69 0.01
N GLU A 345 -11.90 -2.93 -0.14
CA GLU A 345 -13.26 -3.18 0.42
C GLU A 345 -13.35 -3.20 1.96
N TYR A 346 -12.26 -3.53 2.66
CA TYR A 346 -12.20 -3.62 4.12
C TYR A 346 -10.91 -3.00 4.66
N THR A 347 -11.02 -2.35 5.82
CA THR A 347 -9.92 -1.68 6.53
C THR A 347 -9.47 -2.43 7.80
N ARG A 348 -10.19 -3.48 8.19
CA ARG A 348 -9.96 -4.22 9.44
C ARG A 348 -8.75 -5.15 9.37
N VAL A 349 -8.17 -5.41 10.54
CA VAL A 349 -7.17 -6.47 10.73
C VAL A 349 -7.88 -7.80 10.88
N TRP A 350 -7.91 -8.62 9.82
CA TRP A 350 -8.51 -9.96 9.85
C TRP A 350 -7.47 -11.02 10.25
N THR A 351 -7.73 -11.74 11.34
CA THR A 351 -6.75 -12.65 11.98
C THR A 351 -6.21 -13.72 11.02
N ARG A 352 -7.06 -14.26 10.13
CA ARG A 352 -6.62 -15.24 9.11
C ARG A 352 -5.77 -14.59 8.03
N ASP A 353 -6.19 -13.43 7.54
CA ASP A 353 -5.58 -12.80 6.37
C ASP A 353 -4.16 -12.31 6.70
N LEU A 354 -3.86 -12.07 7.99
CA LEU A 354 -2.50 -11.86 8.51
C LEU A 354 -1.50 -12.94 8.11
N SER A 355 -1.94 -14.14 7.71
CA SER A 355 -1.05 -15.17 7.17
C SER A 355 -0.25 -14.67 5.97
N GLY A 356 -0.83 -13.83 5.11
CA GLY A 356 -0.13 -13.21 3.98
C GLY A 356 1.03 -12.34 4.43
N TRP A 357 0.79 -11.42 5.36
CA TRP A 357 1.84 -10.56 5.92
C TRP A 357 2.86 -11.36 6.72
N VAL A 358 2.44 -12.18 7.69
CA VAL A 358 3.36 -12.93 8.55
C VAL A 358 4.25 -13.85 7.73
N LEU A 359 3.69 -14.67 6.84
CA LEU A 359 4.50 -15.59 6.03
C LEU A 359 5.35 -14.85 5.00
N GLY A 360 4.80 -13.83 4.34
CA GLY A 360 5.50 -13.05 3.33
C GLY A 360 6.71 -12.30 3.91
N LEU A 361 6.49 -11.55 4.99
CA LEU A 361 7.52 -10.76 5.67
C LEU A 361 8.58 -11.65 6.32
N LEU A 362 8.20 -12.76 6.98
CA LEU A 362 9.16 -13.73 7.50
C LEU A 362 10.05 -14.32 6.39
N SER A 363 9.46 -14.62 5.22
CA SER A 363 10.19 -15.22 4.09
C SER A 363 11.23 -14.27 3.49
N ILE A 364 11.01 -12.96 3.59
CA ILE A 364 11.97 -11.94 3.16
C ILE A 364 12.85 -11.42 4.31
N GLY A 365 12.72 -11.98 5.51
CA GLY A 365 13.56 -11.61 6.66
C GLY A 365 13.16 -10.29 7.35
N ASP A 366 11.97 -9.77 7.10
CA ASP A 366 11.45 -8.58 7.78
C ASP A 366 10.80 -8.96 9.11
N PHE A 367 11.64 -9.23 10.10
CA PHE A 367 11.18 -9.65 11.42
C PHE A 367 10.59 -8.51 12.24
N ASP A 368 11.01 -7.27 12.01
CA ASP A 368 10.55 -6.13 12.79
C ASP A 368 9.08 -5.81 12.51
N ASP A 369 8.66 -5.80 11.24
CA ASP A 369 7.26 -5.58 10.90
C ASP A 369 6.38 -6.76 11.36
N VAL A 370 6.85 -8.01 11.27
CA VAL A 370 6.12 -9.16 11.82
C VAL A 370 5.94 -9.05 13.33
N ARG A 371 6.99 -8.62 14.04
CA ARG A 371 6.91 -8.40 15.49
C ARG A 371 5.89 -7.32 15.84
N GLN A 372 5.82 -6.24 15.07
CA GLN A 372 4.84 -5.18 15.26
C GLN A 372 3.41 -5.68 15.02
N ILE A 373 3.18 -6.46 13.96
CA ILE A 373 1.87 -7.09 13.68
C ILE A 373 1.45 -8.01 14.84
N LEU A 374 2.35 -8.83 15.37
CA LEU A 374 2.05 -9.73 16.49
C LEU A 374 1.78 -8.96 17.80
N LYS A 375 2.50 -7.87 18.05
CA LYS A 375 2.23 -6.98 19.19
C LYS A 375 0.85 -6.33 19.07
N TYR A 376 0.53 -5.80 17.88
CA TYR A 376 -0.77 -5.24 17.57
C TYR A 376 -1.89 -6.23 17.85
N LEU A 377 -1.78 -7.44 17.30
CA LEU A 377 -2.78 -8.49 17.45
C LEU A 377 -2.96 -8.88 18.92
N PHE A 378 -1.88 -9.04 19.67
CA PHE A 378 -1.95 -9.32 21.11
C PHE A 378 -2.65 -8.20 21.88
N TYR A 379 -2.30 -6.95 21.58
CA TYR A 379 -2.96 -5.79 22.16
C TYR A 379 -4.46 -5.76 21.85
N ALA A 380 -4.83 -5.97 20.60
CA ALA A 380 -6.22 -5.97 20.15
C ALA A 380 -7.06 -7.06 20.84
N ILE A 381 -6.50 -8.26 21.04
CA ILE A 381 -7.14 -9.33 21.82
C ILE A 381 -7.36 -8.88 23.28
N LYS A 382 -6.33 -8.30 23.92
CA LYS A 382 -6.44 -7.82 25.31
C LYS A 382 -7.53 -6.76 25.46
N ARG A 383 -7.54 -5.76 24.56
CA ARG A 383 -8.52 -4.68 24.55
C ARG A 383 -9.94 -5.16 24.26
N GLY A 384 -10.10 -6.09 23.31
CA GLY A 384 -11.40 -6.68 23.00
C GLY A 384 -11.90 -7.65 24.06
N GLY A 385 -11.01 -8.20 24.89
CA GLY A 385 -11.33 -9.26 25.84
C GLY A 385 -11.76 -10.57 25.18
N ASP A 386 -11.48 -10.77 23.89
CA ASP A 386 -11.84 -11.97 23.12
C ASP A 386 -10.90 -12.17 21.92
N ILE A 387 -10.82 -13.42 21.44
CA ILE A 387 -10.22 -13.78 20.16
C ILE A 387 -11.26 -13.62 19.06
N ALA A 388 -11.31 -12.44 18.46
CA ALA A 388 -12.20 -12.06 17.37
C ALA A 388 -11.66 -12.48 15.99
N ASN A 389 -12.56 -12.49 15.00
CA ASN A 389 -12.18 -12.75 13.60
C ASN A 389 -11.46 -11.54 12.99
N SER A 390 -11.81 -10.34 13.42
CA SER A 390 -11.14 -9.11 13.04
C SER A 390 -11.17 -8.06 14.14
N TYR A 391 -10.23 -7.13 14.05
CA TYR A 391 -10.05 -6.00 14.95
C TYR A 391 -10.05 -4.71 14.13
N PRO A 392 -10.47 -3.57 14.70
CA PRO A 392 -10.22 -2.27 14.09
C PRO A 392 -8.72 -2.13 13.79
N ALA A 393 -8.29 -1.32 12.82
CA ALA A 393 -6.89 -1.05 12.51
C ALA A 393 -6.32 0.22 13.18
N ASP A 394 -7.14 0.99 13.88
CA ASP A 394 -6.76 2.26 14.53
C ASP A 394 -6.65 2.18 16.04
N LEU A 395 -6.48 0.98 16.58
CA LEU A 395 -6.31 0.84 18.01
C LEU A 395 -4.99 1.50 18.44
N ASP A 396 -5.10 2.41 19.41
CA ASP A 396 -3.94 2.98 20.11
C ASP A 396 -3.28 1.89 20.97
N THR A 397 -2.14 1.39 20.52
CA THR A 397 -1.37 0.32 21.17
C THR A 397 -0.52 0.79 22.36
N ASP A 398 -0.42 2.10 22.60
CA ASP A 398 0.40 2.65 23.69
C ASP A 398 -0.38 2.70 25.01
N THR A 399 -1.70 2.72 24.94
CA THR A 399 -2.56 2.63 26.13
C THR A 399 -2.36 1.29 26.82
N GLN A 400 -2.03 1.31 28.12
CA GLN A 400 -1.95 0.08 28.91
C GLN A 400 -3.34 -0.54 29.10
N VAL A 401 -3.46 -1.83 28.77
CA VAL A 401 -4.68 -2.62 28.95
C VAL A 401 -4.37 -3.83 29.82
N ASP A 402 -5.24 -4.13 30.78
CA ASP A 402 -5.12 -5.32 31.63
C ASP A 402 -5.40 -6.60 30.82
N GLU A 403 -4.86 -7.73 31.25
CA GLU A 403 -5.20 -9.00 30.61
C GLU A 403 -6.63 -9.42 30.99
N PRO A 404 -7.42 -9.94 30.03
CA PRO A 404 -8.70 -10.54 30.36
C PRO A 404 -8.49 -11.81 31.20
N ASP A 405 -9.48 -12.18 32.01
CA ASP A 405 -9.51 -13.47 32.67
C ASP A 405 -9.78 -14.58 31.62
N TRP A 406 -8.71 -15.09 31.03
CA TRP A 406 -8.74 -16.10 29.96
C TRP A 406 -9.49 -17.38 30.35
N GLU A 407 -9.50 -17.74 31.64
CA GLU A 407 -10.20 -18.95 32.13
C GLU A 407 -11.71 -18.76 32.19
N SER A 408 -12.15 -17.51 32.32
CA SER A 408 -13.56 -17.13 32.40
C SER A 408 -14.22 -16.86 31.04
N LEU A 409 -13.43 -16.75 29.97
CA LEU A 409 -13.97 -16.46 28.64
C LEU A 409 -14.88 -17.58 28.14
N PRO A 410 -16.02 -17.24 27.50
CA PRO A 410 -16.90 -18.26 26.95
C PRO A 410 -16.19 -19.06 25.86
N PRO A 411 -16.61 -20.31 25.60
CA PRO A 411 -16.22 -21.00 24.37
C PRO A 411 -16.53 -20.12 23.17
N LEU A 412 -15.63 -20.08 22.20
CA LEU A 412 -15.79 -19.28 20.99
C LEU A 412 -17.10 -19.64 20.29
N SER A 413 -18.06 -18.73 20.30
CA SER A 413 -19.39 -18.90 19.71
C SER A 413 -19.57 -18.02 18.48
N GLY A 414 -20.33 -18.51 17.48
CA GLY A 414 -20.65 -17.74 16.26
C GLY A 414 -19.55 -17.66 15.19
N LYS A 415 -18.56 -18.56 15.21
CA LYS A 415 -17.38 -18.53 14.31
C LYS A 415 -17.15 -19.92 13.71
N ALA A 416 -16.45 -20.02 12.57
CA ALA A 416 -15.81 -21.27 12.17
C ALA A 416 -14.80 -21.62 13.26
N ALA A 417 -15.20 -22.45 14.22
CA ALA A 417 -14.65 -22.55 15.59
C ALA A 417 -13.16 -22.97 15.69
N VAL A 418 -12.46 -23.06 14.56
CA VAL A 418 -11.07 -23.54 14.47
C VAL A 418 -10.19 -22.60 13.65
N GLU A 419 -10.74 -21.74 12.79
CA GLU A 419 -9.94 -20.98 11.82
C GLU A 419 -9.14 -19.84 12.48
N GLY A 420 -9.81 -18.75 12.89
CA GLY A 420 -9.14 -17.57 13.47
C GLY A 420 -8.21 -17.86 14.67
N PRO A 421 -8.67 -18.55 15.73
CA PRO A 421 -7.86 -18.77 16.94
C PRO A 421 -6.61 -19.62 16.73
N SER A 422 -6.60 -20.51 15.73
CA SER A 422 -5.46 -21.39 15.47
C SER A 422 -4.28 -20.65 14.83
N TYR A 423 -4.55 -19.57 14.08
CA TYR A 423 -3.52 -18.80 13.39
C TYR A 423 -2.60 -18.05 14.36
N ILE A 424 -3.13 -17.53 15.47
CA ILE A 424 -2.36 -16.74 16.44
C ILE A 424 -1.15 -17.54 17.00
N PRO A 425 -1.33 -18.72 17.62
CA PRO A 425 -0.20 -19.51 18.09
C PRO A 425 0.72 -19.98 16.95
N ILE A 426 0.18 -20.22 15.74
CA ILE A 426 0.99 -20.56 14.56
C ILE A 426 1.92 -19.41 14.19
N TYR A 427 1.42 -18.17 14.11
CA TYR A 427 2.25 -17.02 13.75
C TYR A 427 3.35 -16.74 14.78
N HIS A 428 3.03 -16.83 16.07
CA HIS A 428 4.04 -16.70 17.13
C HIS A 428 5.08 -17.82 17.07
N HIS A 429 4.66 -19.06 16.80
CA HIS A 429 5.59 -20.18 16.62
C HIS A 429 6.50 -19.97 15.41
N LEU A 430 5.94 -19.57 14.26
CA LEU A 430 6.72 -19.29 13.06
C LEU A 430 7.72 -18.15 13.29
N TYR A 431 7.29 -17.05 13.92
CA TYR A 431 8.17 -15.95 14.28
C TYR A 431 9.32 -16.43 15.18
N TYR A 432 9.03 -17.26 16.19
CA TYR A 432 10.06 -17.87 17.03
C TYR A 432 11.03 -18.73 16.23
N GLU A 433 10.55 -19.64 15.39
CA GLU A 433 11.41 -20.51 14.56
C GLU A 433 12.32 -19.69 13.65
N TYR A 434 11.79 -18.66 12.96
CA TYR A 434 12.57 -17.81 12.07
C TYR A 434 13.60 -16.94 12.79
N THR A 435 13.32 -16.48 14.01
CA THR A 435 14.22 -15.56 14.74
C THR A 435 15.22 -16.30 15.61
N VAL A 436 14.82 -17.38 16.26
CA VAL A 436 15.66 -18.12 17.22
C VAL A 436 16.57 -19.12 16.53
N ILE A 437 16.10 -19.90 15.54
CA ILE A 437 16.96 -20.86 14.83
C ILE A 437 18.04 -20.13 14.01
N ASN A 438 17.77 -18.92 13.53
CA ASN A 438 18.77 -18.10 12.82
C ASN A 438 19.81 -17.47 13.76
N LEU A 439 19.48 -17.23 15.03
CA LEU A 439 20.49 -16.87 16.04
C LEU A 439 21.45 -18.04 16.33
N PHE A 440 20.97 -19.28 16.19
CA PHE A 440 21.78 -20.49 16.41
C PHE A 440 22.58 -20.96 15.18
N SER A 441 22.28 -20.49 13.97
CA SER A 441 23.07 -20.83 12.76
C SER A 441 24.33 -19.97 12.59
N THR A 442 24.49 -18.91 13.38
CA THR A 442 25.66 -18.00 13.36
C THR A 442 26.59 -18.16 14.56
N ASN A 443 26.21 -18.95 15.58
CA ASN A 443 27.06 -19.27 16.73
C ASN A 443 27.09 -20.79 16.98
N ASN A 444 28.28 -21.39 16.81
CA ASN A 444 28.57 -22.77 17.20
C ASN A 444 28.32 -22.96 18.71
N ILE A 445 27.23 -23.64 19.09
CA ILE A 445 27.11 -24.27 20.42
C ILE A 445 26.41 -25.63 20.29
N ASP A 446 27.04 -26.62 20.93
CA ASP A 446 26.62 -28.01 21.05
C ASP A 446 25.21 -28.18 21.63
N TYR A 447 24.46 -29.08 21.00
CA TYR A 447 23.14 -29.54 21.45
C TYR A 447 23.25 -30.20 22.84
N TYR A 448 22.56 -29.65 23.85
CA TYR A 448 22.30 -30.37 25.09
C TYR A 448 21.29 -31.49 24.79
N GLN A 449 21.80 -32.68 24.45
CA GLN A 449 21.01 -33.91 24.44
C GLN A 449 20.71 -34.33 25.90
N GLY A 450 19.64 -33.77 26.47
CA GLY A 450 19.02 -34.35 27.64
C GLY A 450 18.34 -35.68 27.26
N HIS A 451 18.93 -36.80 27.67
CA HIS A 451 18.30 -38.11 27.63
C HIS A 451 16.94 -38.07 28.34
N SER A 452 15.84 -38.27 27.62
CA SER A 452 14.54 -38.60 28.23
C SER A 452 14.29 -40.11 28.12
N SER A 453 14.51 -40.81 29.22
CA SER A 453 13.91 -42.11 29.46
C SER A 453 12.56 -41.91 30.15
N ASN A 454 11.51 -42.45 29.55
CA ASN A 454 10.16 -42.72 30.08
C ASN A 454 9.07 -41.62 29.98
N LYS A 455 8.16 -41.91 29.03
CA LYS A 455 6.70 -42.08 29.15
C LYS A 455 5.83 -40.95 29.74
N THR A 456 4.81 -40.63 28.91
CA THR A 456 3.54 -39.93 29.18
C THR A 456 3.62 -38.43 29.50
N TYR A 457 3.40 -37.61 28.48
CA TYR A 457 2.98 -36.21 28.64
C TYR A 457 1.48 -36.07 28.35
N PRO A 458 0.67 -35.50 29.25
CA PRO A 458 -0.59 -34.89 28.86
C PRO A 458 -0.28 -33.60 28.08
N ARG A 459 -0.93 -33.40 26.93
CA ARG A 459 -0.90 -32.14 26.18
C ARG A 459 -1.52 -31.03 27.04
N LYS A 460 -0.71 -30.34 27.85
CA LYS A 460 -0.99 -28.97 28.26
C LYS A 460 -0.49 -28.07 27.13
N VAL A 461 -1.41 -27.40 26.46
CA VAL A 461 -1.11 -26.25 25.60
C VAL A 461 -0.47 -25.21 26.52
N TYR A 462 0.82 -24.94 26.33
CA TYR A 462 1.51 -23.89 27.06
C TYR A 462 0.92 -22.56 26.60
N TYR A 463 0.33 -21.84 27.55
CA TYR A 463 -0.16 -20.48 27.35
C TYR A 463 0.97 -19.55 26.90
N LEU A 464 0.58 -18.54 26.12
CA LEU A 464 1.32 -17.33 25.77
C LEU A 464 1.78 -16.58 27.02
N SER A 465 2.79 -17.09 27.74
CA SER A 465 3.41 -16.41 28.87
C SER A 465 4.91 -16.65 29.00
N ALA A 466 5.57 -17.09 27.93
CA ALA A 466 7.04 -17.14 27.89
C ALA A 466 7.62 -15.73 27.80
N GLU A 467 7.64 -15.05 28.94
CA GLU A 467 8.59 -14.04 29.40
C GLU A 467 9.25 -13.17 28.31
N MET A 468 8.55 -12.13 27.86
CA MET A 468 9.18 -10.86 27.49
C MET A 468 9.69 -10.12 28.76
N ARG A 469 10.50 -10.79 29.60
CA ARG A 469 11.28 -10.12 30.65
C ARG A 469 12.73 -10.02 30.19
N HIS A 470 12.98 -9.12 29.26
CA HIS A 470 14.31 -8.50 29.15
C HIS A 470 14.36 -7.35 30.14
N THR A 471 14.67 -7.68 31.40
CA THR A 471 15.11 -6.72 32.41
C THR A 471 16.54 -7.08 32.82
N GLY A 472 17.52 -6.40 32.21
CA GLY A 472 18.94 -6.44 32.59
C GLY A 472 19.86 -5.86 31.50
N PRO A 473 20.83 -4.98 31.82
CA PRO A 473 21.48 -4.11 30.84
C PRO A 473 22.66 -4.76 30.10
N LEU A 474 22.83 -4.33 28.84
CA LEU A 474 23.96 -4.48 27.88
C LEU A 474 24.97 -5.61 28.09
#